data_AF-A0A944LB70-F1
#
_entry.id   AF-A0A944LB70-F1
#
_cell.length_a   1.000
_cell.length_b   1.000
_cell.length_c   1.000
_cell.angle_alpha   90.00
_cell.angle_beta   90.00
_cell.angle_gamma   90.00
#
_symmetry.space_group_name_H-M   'P 1'
#
loop_
_entity.id
_entity.type
_entity.pdbx_description
1 polymer ?
#
loop_
_entity_poly.entity_id
_entity_poly.type
_entity_poly.pdbx_seq_one_letter_code
_entity_poly.pdbx_strand_id
1 'polypeptide(L)'
;MEENTATAREESRQPSAHDLEVLSRQLGRPVRDVVEIPARCVCGNPLVAATAPRLSNGTPFPTTFYLTHPVITSAVSRLEAAGLMNEMNDRLAADESLAAAYSSAHEAYLAARAEIGARSGIGRVPEIDGVSAGGMPTRVKCLHVLVGHSLAAGPGVNPLGDEAITAISEWWTADRCYCEGAWDTDGETPSRDLSRHGPQGLPEIVGRPAPVRKSKKEASE
;
A
#
# COMPACT_ATOMS: atom_id res chain seq x y z
N MET A 1 19.08 24.09 -9.82
CA MET A 1 17.74 23.81 -10.39
C MET A 1 17.20 22.48 -9.87
N GLU A 2 18.05 21.47 -9.65
CA GLU A 2 17.68 20.19 -9.02
C GLU A 2 17.24 20.35 -7.55
N GLU A 3 17.95 21.17 -6.76
CA GLU A 3 17.61 21.45 -5.35
C GLU A 3 16.21 22.07 -5.21
N ASN A 4 15.88 23.04 -6.06
CA ASN A 4 14.55 23.69 -6.11
C ASN A 4 13.42 22.73 -6.55
N THR A 5 13.77 21.68 -7.31
CA THR A 5 12.80 20.67 -7.79
C THR A 5 12.58 19.58 -6.75
N ALA A 6 13.63 19.20 -6.00
CA ALA A 6 13.54 18.27 -4.88
C ALA A 6 12.69 18.86 -3.75
N THR A 7 12.97 20.10 -3.33
CA THR A 7 12.18 20.80 -2.30
C THR A 7 10.72 20.97 -2.71
N ALA A 8 10.42 21.34 -3.96
CA ALA A 8 9.04 21.42 -4.43
C ALA A 8 8.31 20.06 -4.45
N ARG A 9 9.02 18.96 -4.75
CA ARG A 9 8.48 17.60 -4.66
C ARG A 9 8.24 17.20 -3.19
N GLU A 10 9.12 17.57 -2.28
CA GLU A 10 8.99 17.33 -0.85
C GLU A 10 7.83 18.13 -0.23
N GLU A 11 7.69 19.41 -0.56
CA GLU A 11 6.56 20.25 -0.14
C GLU A 11 5.22 19.71 -0.66
N SER A 12 5.18 19.23 -1.91
CA SER A 12 3.96 18.63 -2.47
C SER A 12 3.51 17.34 -1.76
N ARG A 13 4.43 16.68 -1.05
CA ARG A 13 4.17 15.46 -0.28
C ARG A 13 3.74 15.75 1.15
N GLN A 14 3.84 16.98 1.64
CA GLN A 14 3.38 17.31 2.99
C GLN A 14 1.84 17.16 3.08
N PRO A 15 1.31 16.48 4.11
CA PRO A 15 -0.14 16.36 4.28
C PRO A 15 -0.74 17.70 4.71
N SER A 16 -1.76 18.16 3.99
CA SER A 16 -2.62 19.27 4.42
C SER A 16 -3.79 18.77 5.28
N ALA A 17 -4.48 19.68 5.97
CA ALA A 17 -5.72 19.34 6.69
C ALA A 17 -6.79 18.75 5.76
N HIS A 18 -6.90 19.29 4.53
CA HIS A 18 -7.78 18.76 3.48
C HIS A 18 -7.41 17.32 3.10
N ASP A 19 -6.11 17.01 2.99
CA ASP A 19 -5.66 15.64 2.70
C ASP A 19 -6.11 14.66 3.78
N LEU A 20 -5.96 15.03 5.07
CA LEU A 20 -6.37 14.17 6.18
C LEU A 20 -7.89 13.96 6.21
N GLU A 21 -8.67 14.99 5.87
CA GLU A 21 -10.12 14.90 5.72
C GLU A 21 -10.51 13.92 4.61
N VAL A 22 -9.95 14.12 3.42
CA VAL A 22 -10.21 13.26 2.25
C VAL A 22 -9.79 11.83 2.52
N LEU A 23 -8.61 11.59 3.09
CA LEU A 23 -8.16 10.26 3.48
C LEU A 23 -9.13 9.60 4.46
N SER A 24 -9.64 10.36 5.44
CA SER A 24 -10.57 9.82 6.42
C SER A 24 -11.91 9.43 5.78
N ARG A 25 -12.40 10.22 4.82
CA ARG A 25 -13.61 9.92 4.02
C ARG A 25 -13.40 8.70 3.12
N GLN A 26 -12.28 8.64 2.40
CA GLN A 26 -11.91 7.51 1.54
C GLN A 26 -11.81 6.19 2.33
N LEU A 27 -11.29 6.25 3.56
CA LEU A 27 -11.14 5.07 4.44
C LEU A 27 -12.40 4.73 5.25
N GLY A 28 -13.39 5.62 5.29
CA GLY A 28 -14.56 5.50 6.16
C GLY A 28 -14.24 5.53 7.66
N ARG A 29 -13.08 6.07 8.06
CA ARG A 29 -12.60 6.17 9.45
C ARG A 29 -11.52 7.26 9.55
N PRO A 30 -11.26 7.82 10.75
CA PRO A 30 -10.15 8.73 10.94
C PRO A 30 -8.83 8.14 10.42
N VAL A 31 -8.13 8.91 9.59
CA VAL A 31 -6.77 8.55 9.17
C VAL A 31 -5.80 8.72 10.35
N ARG A 32 -4.73 7.92 10.38
CA ARG A 32 -3.83 7.81 11.54
C ARG A 32 -2.40 8.07 11.13
N ASP A 33 -1.72 8.90 11.91
CA ASP A 33 -0.26 9.11 11.91
C ASP A 33 0.34 9.25 10.48
N VAL A 34 -0.36 10.00 9.61
CA VAL A 34 0.08 10.27 8.23
C VAL A 34 1.26 11.23 8.27
N VAL A 35 2.36 10.83 7.65
CA VAL A 35 3.60 11.59 7.57
C VAL A 35 3.70 12.32 6.24
N GLU A 36 3.23 11.70 5.15
CA GLU A 36 3.27 12.26 3.80
C GLU A 36 2.18 11.71 2.87
N ILE A 37 1.95 12.41 1.77
CA ILE A 37 1.09 12.04 0.64
C ILE A 37 2.00 11.74 -0.56
N PRO A 38 2.51 10.50 -0.71
CA PRO A 38 3.51 10.20 -1.72
C PRO A 38 2.92 10.08 -3.13
N ALA A 39 1.60 9.93 -3.27
CA ALA A 39 0.90 9.86 -4.54
C ALA A 39 -0.42 10.62 -4.51
N ARG A 40 -0.65 11.44 -5.54
CA ARG A 40 -1.85 12.27 -5.71
C ARG A 40 -2.51 12.00 -7.05
N CYS A 41 -3.83 12.17 -7.08
CA CYS A 41 -4.61 12.23 -8.31
C CYS A 41 -4.28 13.52 -9.07
N VAL A 42 -4.59 13.59 -10.37
CA VAL A 42 -4.42 14.80 -11.18
C VAL A 42 -5.21 16.01 -10.65
N CYS A 43 -6.25 15.79 -9.83
CA CYS A 43 -6.99 16.86 -9.14
C CYS A 43 -6.38 17.28 -7.78
N GLY A 44 -5.28 16.67 -7.36
CA GLY A 44 -4.58 16.94 -6.11
C GLY A 44 -4.97 16.06 -4.91
N ASN A 45 -6.13 15.40 -4.96
CA ASN A 45 -6.58 14.51 -3.88
C ASN A 45 -5.62 13.33 -3.66
N PRO A 46 -5.44 12.86 -2.41
CA PRO A 46 -4.52 11.77 -2.09
C PRO A 46 -5.00 10.44 -2.69
N LEU A 47 -4.04 9.66 -3.23
CA LEU A 47 -4.24 8.28 -3.63
C LEU A 47 -3.68 7.30 -2.59
N VAL A 48 -2.55 7.69 -2.00
CA VAL A 48 -1.78 6.91 -1.03
C VAL A 48 -1.43 7.82 0.14
N ALA A 49 -1.53 7.29 1.35
CA ALA A 49 -0.95 7.89 2.55
C ALA A 49 0.32 7.12 2.93
N ALA A 50 1.38 7.81 3.34
CA ALA A 50 2.48 7.17 4.04
C ALA A 50 2.37 7.41 5.55
N THR A 51 2.26 6.33 6.31
CA THR A 51 2.04 6.34 7.76
C THR A 51 3.33 6.04 8.52
N ALA A 52 3.46 6.64 9.70
CA ALA A 52 4.57 6.38 10.61
C ALA A 52 4.70 4.86 10.92
N PRO A 53 5.92 4.34 11.10
CA PRO A 53 6.15 2.92 11.36
C PRO A 53 5.66 2.46 12.75
N ARG A 54 5.31 3.41 13.62
CA ARG A 54 4.60 3.18 14.88
C ARG A 54 3.52 4.24 15.02
N LEU A 55 2.31 3.80 15.37
CA LEU A 55 1.18 4.70 15.62
C LEU A 55 1.38 5.44 16.95
N SER A 56 0.69 6.57 17.12
CA SER A 56 0.71 7.36 18.36
C SER A 56 0.26 6.58 19.61
N ASN A 57 -0.54 5.52 19.44
CA ASN A 57 -0.94 4.61 20.52
C ASN A 57 0.13 3.55 20.86
N GLY A 58 1.31 3.61 20.23
CA GLY A 58 2.42 2.69 20.45
C GLY A 58 2.44 1.45 19.56
N THR A 59 1.38 1.18 18.78
CA THR A 59 1.27 -0.03 17.94
C THR A 59 2.24 0.02 16.76
N PRO A 60 3.11 -1.01 16.56
CA PRO A 60 3.89 -1.13 15.32
C PRO A 60 2.98 -1.23 14.10
N PHE A 61 3.30 -0.48 13.04
CA PHE A 61 2.49 -0.43 11.83
C PHE A 61 3.33 -0.81 10.61
N PRO A 62 3.28 -2.08 10.16
CA PRO A 62 4.11 -2.54 9.05
C PRO A 62 3.66 -1.99 7.68
N THR A 63 2.47 -1.44 7.55
CA THR A 63 2.01 -0.91 6.26
C THR A 63 2.31 0.59 6.19
N THR A 64 3.42 0.94 5.55
CA THR A 64 3.87 2.32 5.37
C THR A 64 3.02 2.99 4.31
N PHE A 65 2.89 2.42 3.11
CA PHE A 65 2.10 2.97 2.02
C PHE A 65 0.69 2.36 2.01
N TYR A 66 -0.30 3.17 2.35
CA TYR A 66 -1.70 2.77 2.42
C TYR A 66 -2.48 3.36 1.25
N LEU A 67 -2.92 2.50 0.32
CA LEU A 67 -3.76 2.88 -0.81
C LEU A 67 -5.18 3.18 -0.31
N THR A 68 -5.69 4.38 -0.56
CA THR A 68 -6.95 4.85 0.03
C THR A 68 -8.03 5.13 -1.01
N HIS A 69 -7.67 5.48 -2.25
CA HIS A 69 -8.66 5.91 -3.26
C HIS A 69 -9.68 4.79 -3.60
N PRO A 70 -10.99 4.97 -3.33
CA PRO A 70 -12.00 3.92 -3.43
C PRO A 70 -12.13 3.23 -4.79
N VAL A 71 -11.97 3.98 -5.89
CA VAL A 71 -11.97 3.40 -7.24
C VAL A 71 -10.80 2.43 -7.45
N ILE A 72 -9.60 2.81 -6.99
CA ILE A 72 -8.40 1.99 -7.15
C ILE A 72 -8.48 0.77 -6.23
N THR A 73 -8.88 0.96 -4.97
CA THR A 73 -9.02 -0.16 -4.01
C THR A 73 -10.08 -1.16 -4.47
N SER A 74 -11.20 -0.71 -5.04
CA SER A 74 -12.22 -1.59 -5.63
C SER A 74 -11.67 -2.35 -6.84
N ALA A 75 -10.97 -1.68 -7.75
CA ALA A 75 -10.37 -2.31 -8.93
C ALA A 75 -9.32 -3.35 -8.54
N VAL A 76 -8.44 -3.03 -7.59
CA VAL A 76 -7.43 -3.96 -7.06
C VAL A 76 -8.09 -5.15 -6.37
N SER A 77 -9.15 -4.93 -5.60
CA SER A 77 -9.93 -6.02 -4.98
C SER A 77 -10.52 -6.98 -6.02
N ARG A 78 -10.91 -6.49 -7.21
CA ARG A 78 -11.37 -7.36 -8.31
C ARG A 78 -10.25 -8.26 -8.82
N LEU A 79 -9.04 -7.73 -9.00
CA LEU A 79 -7.87 -8.53 -9.40
C LEU A 79 -7.52 -9.58 -8.34
N GLU A 80 -7.54 -9.20 -7.06
CA GLU A 80 -7.32 -10.13 -5.96
C GLU A 80 -8.35 -11.28 -5.97
N ALA A 81 -9.63 -10.96 -6.16
CA ALA A 81 -10.71 -11.93 -6.25
C ALA A 81 -10.62 -12.82 -7.50
N ALA A 82 -10.11 -12.29 -8.61
CA ALA A 82 -9.86 -13.03 -9.84
C ALA A 82 -8.68 -14.02 -9.73
N GLY A 83 -7.85 -13.89 -8.69
CA GLY A 83 -6.77 -14.83 -8.40
C GLY A 83 -5.39 -14.42 -8.94
N LEU A 84 -5.22 -13.17 -9.41
CA LEU A 84 -3.96 -12.66 -9.96
C LEU A 84 -2.76 -12.87 -9.01
N MET A 85 -2.97 -12.75 -7.70
CA MET A 85 -1.91 -12.99 -6.71
C MET A 85 -1.35 -14.40 -6.78
N ASN A 86 -2.16 -15.41 -7.12
CA ASN A 86 -1.67 -16.79 -7.25
C ASN A 86 -0.74 -16.91 -8.46
N GLU A 87 -1.13 -16.33 -9.60
CA GLU A 87 -0.33 -16.32 -10.81
C GLU A 87 1.01 -15.59 -10.61
N MET A 88 0.98 -14.46 -9.91
CA MET A 88 2.19 -13.73 -9.53
C MET A 88 3.09 -14.54 -8.60
N ASN A 89 2.52 -15.28 -7.64
CA ASN A 89 3.28 -16.15 -6.76
C ASN A 89 3.92 -17.32 -7.51
N ASP A 90 3.20 -17.95 -8.45
CA ASP A 90 3.74 -19.02 -9.28
C ASP A 90 4.92 -18.50 -10.13
N ARG A 91 4.81 -17.28 -10.67
CA ARG A 91 5.91 -16.63 -11.40
C ARG A 91 7.09 -16.29 -10.49
N LEU A 92 6.86 -15.78 -9.28
CA LEU A 92 7.94 -15.52 -8.32
C LEU A 92 8.75 -16.78 -7.98
N ALA A 93 8.11 -17.95 -7.98
CA ALA A 93 8.78 -19.22 -7.74
C ALA A 93 9.59 -19.73 -8.96
N ALA A 94 9.23 -19.31 -10.17
CA ALA A 94 9.79 -19.84 -11.42
C ALA A 94 10.78 -18.89 -12.13
N ASP A 95 10.66 -17.58 -11.92
CA ASP A 95 11.45 -16.54 -12.59
C ASP A 95 12.40 -15.87 -11.59
N GLU A 96 13.69 -16.23 -11.68
CA GLU A 96 14.74 -15.69 -10.83
C GLU A 96 14.94 -14.18 -11.01
N SER A 97 14.71 -13.66 -12.23
CA SER A 97 14.88 -12.23 -12.53
C SER A 97 13.77 -11.40 -11.88
N LEU A 98 12.53 -11.89 -11.92
CA LEU A 98 11.39 -11.29 -11.24
C LEU A 98 11.57 -11.34 -9.72
N ALA A 99 12.02 -12.49 -9.18
CA ALA A 99 12.29 -12.65 -7.75
C ALA A 99 13.38 -11.68 -7.27
N ALA A 100 14.45 -11.48 -8.06
CA ALA A 100 15.50 -10.51 -7.77
C ALA A 100 14.96 -9.07 -7.79
N ALA A 101 14.17 -8.70 -8.81
CA ALA A 101 13.56 -7.37 -8.90
C ALA A 101 12.58 -7.08 -7.75
N TYR A 102 11.77 -8.08 -7.36
CA TYR A 102 10.85 -7.96 -6.23
C TYR A 102 11.58 -7.92 -4.88
N SER A 103 12.75 -8.57 -4.76
CA SER A 103 13.65 -8.39 -3.62
C SER A 103 14.26 -6.98 -3.56
N SER A 104 14.62 -6.40 -4.70
CA SER A 104 15.04 -4.99 -4.73
C SER A 104 13.90 -4.04 -4.33
N ALA A 105 12.66 -4.34 -4.74
CA ALA A 105 11.48 -3.58 -4.31
C ALA A 105 11.27 -3.64 -2.78
N HIS A 106 11.53 -4.82 -2.18
CA HIS A 106 11.50 -4.99 -0.73
C HIS A 106 12.50 -4.08 -0.01
N GLU A 107 13.76 -4.05 -0.46
CA GLU A 107 14.79 -3.18 0.13
C GLU A 107 14.45 -1.70 -0.03
N ALA A 108 13.94 -1.30 -1.21
CA ALA A 108 13.48 0.07 -1.45
C ALA A 108 12.34 0.46 -0.49
N TYR A 109 11.40 -0.46 -0.23
CA TYR A 109 10.33 -0.24 0.74
C TYR A 109 10.89 -0.02 2.16
N LEU A 110 11.84 -0.85 2.60
CA LEU A 110 12.45 -0.73 3.93
C LEU A 110 13.20 0.58 4.09
N ALA A 111 13.96 0.99 3.07
CA ALA A 111 14.64 2.28 3.03
C ALA A 111 13.64 3.45 3.16
N ALA A 112 12.57 3.44 2.36
CA ALA A 112 11.55 4.48 2.41
C ALA A 112 10.82 4.53 3.77
N ARG A 113 10.55 3.37 4.39
CA ARG A 113 10.01 3.33 5.76
C ARG A 113 10.97 3.95 6.77
N ALA A 114 12.27 3.66 6.66
CA ALA A 114 13.27 4.21 7.58
C ALA A 114 13.32 5.75 7.47
N GLU A 115 13.25 6.29 6.25
CA GLU A 115 13.16 7.74 6.02
C GLU A 115 11.89 8.34 6.61
N ILE A 116 10.72 7.71 6.40
CA ILE A 116 9.45 8.14 6.98
C ILE A 116 9.52 8.10 8.51
N GLY A 117 10.12 7.06 9.09
CA GLY A 117 10.35 6.95 10.52
C GLY A 117 11.23 8.07 11.07
N ALA A 118 12.29 8.44 10.34
CA ALA A 118 13.14 9.58 10.71
C ALA A 118 12.36 10.90 10.65
N ARG A 119 11.61 11.14 9.56
CA ARG A 119 10.76 12.34 9.40
C ARG A 119 9.69 12.45 10.50
N SER A 120 9.12 11.33 10.93
CA SER A 120 8.07 11.31 11.96
C SER A 120 8.61 11.34 13.39
N GLY A 121 9.94 11.38 13.59
CA GLY A 121 10.57 11.32 14.92
C GLY A 121 10.45 9.97 15.64
N ILE A 122 9.92 8.94 14.97
CA ILE A 122 9.76 7.58 15.54
C ILE A 122 11.07 6.78 15.40
N GLY A 123 11.77 6.96 14.28
CA GLY A 123 12.96 6.20 13.93
C GLY A 123 12.69 4.71 13.71
N ARG A 124 13.59 3.87 14.23
CA ARG A 124 13.57 2.41 14.07
C ARG A 124 12.49 1.76 14.94
N VAL A 125 11.78 0.78 14.39
CA VAL A 125 10.73 0.00 15.07
C VAL A 125 11.13 -1.49 15.02
N PRO A 126 11.79 -2.03 16.07
CA PRO A 126 12.35 -3.39 16.06
C PRO A 126 11.35 -4.51 15.72
N GLU A 127 10.08 -4.35 16.10
CA GLU A 127 9.04 -5.36 15.91
C GLU A 127 8.67 -5.62 14.44
N ILE A 128 9.02 -4.69 13.54
CA ILE A 128 8.73 -4.76 12.10
C ILE A 128 9.99 -4.55 11.25
N ASP A 129 11.16 -4.66 11.87
CA ASP A 129 12.45 -4.54 11.21
C ASP A 129 12.66 -5.69 10.21
N GLY A 130 13.16 -5.37 9.01
CA GLY A 130 13.25 -6.32 7.90
C GLY A 130 11.90 -6.81 7.35
N VAL A 131 10.76 -6.38 7.92
CA VAL A 131 9.43 -6.81 7.47
C VAL A 131 8.80 -5.69 6.65
N SER A 132 8.76 -5.87 5.33
CA SER A 132 7.94 -5.05 4.43
C SER A 132 6.50 -5.55 4.37
N ALA A 133 5.61 -4.79 3.73
CA ALA A 133 4.21 -5.17 3.60
C ALA A 133 3.92 -5.97 2.32
N GLY A 134 2.67 -6.39 2.12
CA GLY A 134 2.30 -7.15 0.91
C GLY A 134 2.86 -8.58 0.79
N GLY A 135 3.65 -9.07 1.76
CA GLY A 135 4.24 -10.43 1.71
C GLY A 135 5.60 -10.49 1.01
N MET A 136 6.11 -9.34 0.58
CA MET A 136 7.45 -9.15 0.03
C MET A 136 8.55 -9.69 0.98
N PRO A 137 9.69 -10.17 0.44
CA PRO A 137 9.97 -10.34 -0.99
C PRO A 137 9.55 -11.69 -1.56
N THR A 138 9.01 -12.61 -0.75
CA THR A 138 8.88 -14.02 -1.15
C THR A 138 7.50 -14.36 -1.71
N ARG A 139 6.49 -13.54 -1.45
CA ARG A 139 5.12 -13.76 -1.95
C ARG A 139 4.34 -12.45 -2.13
N VAL A 140 3.24 -12.55 -2.84
CA VAL A 140 2.17 -11.56 -2.90
C VAL A 140 1.02 -12.03 -2.01
N LYS A 141 0.79 -11.33 -0.90
CA LYS A 141 -0.34 -11.56 0.02
C LYS A 141 -1.50 -10.58 -0.22
N CYS A 142 -1.20 -9.39 -0.75
CA CYS A 142 -2.17 -8.34 -1.01
C CYS A 142 -1.60 -7.34 -2.03
N LEU A 143 -2.35 -7.10 -3.11
CA LEU A 143 -2.01 -6.16 -4.19
C LEU A 143 -2.18 -4.71 -3.76
N HIS A 144 -3.10 -4.40 -2.82
CA HIS A 144 -3.33 -3.02 -2.38
C HIS A 144 -2.06 -2.34 -1.88
N VAL A 145 -1.22 -3.08 -1.16
CA VAL A 145 0.05 -2.54 -0.65
C VAL A 145 1.11 -2.45 -1.75
N LEU A 146 1.12 -3.36 -2.72
CA LEU A 146 2.06 -3.28 -3.84
C LEU A 146 1.73 -2.10 -4.75
N VAL A 147 0.45 -1.89 -5.06
CA VAL A 147 -0.02 -0.72 -5.81
C VAL A 147 0.26 0.56 -5.04
N GLY A 148 0.00 0.59 -3.72
CA GLY A 148 0.35 1.73 -2.88
C GLY A 148 1.84 2.06 -2.91
N HIS A 149 2.70 1.03 -2.85
CA HIS A 149 4.14 1.21 -2.95
C HIS A 149 4.59 1.68 -4.34
N SER A 150 4.08 1.09 -5.43
CA SER A 150 4.39 1.51 -6.81
C SER A 150 4.00 2.97 -7.06
N LEU A 151 2.81 3.39 -6.63
CA LEU A 151 2.37 4.79 -6.78
C LEU A 151 3.25 5.76 -5.99
N ALA A 152 3.74 5.34 -4.81
CA ALA A 152 4.59 6.17 -3.95
C ALA A 152 6.03 6.28 -4.45
N ALA A 153 6.62 5.15 -4.87
CA ALA A 153 8.01 5.05 -5.28
C ALA A 153 8.23 5.44 -6.76
N GLY A 154 7.20 5.25 -7.59
CA GLY A 154 7.24 5.48 -9.02
C GLY A 154 7.44 4.20 -9.85
N PRO A 155 7.21 4.27 -11.18
CA PRO A 155 7.29 3.12 -12.07
C PRO A 155 8.68 2.47 -12.07
N GLY A 156 8.71 1.15 -12.16
CA GLY A 156 9.91 0.32 -12.22
C GLY A 156 10.47 -0.09 -10.85
N VAL A 157 9.99 0.49 -9.74
CA VAL A 157 10.48 0.14 -8.40
C VAL A 157 9.87 -1.16 -7.90
N ASN A 158 8.58 -1.40 -8.13
CA ASN A 158 7.89 -2.60 -7.68
C ASN A 158 7.17 -3.26 -8.86
N PRO A 159 7.79 -4.28 -9.51
CA PRO A 159 7.31 -4.81 -10.79
C PRO A 159 5.89 -5.39 -10.71
N LEU A 160 5.54 -6.03 -9.59
CA LEU A 160 4.21 -6.62 -9.41
C LEU A 160 3.14 -5.58 -9.04
N GLY A 161 3.54 -4.49 -8.37
CA GLY A 161 2.66 -3.35 -8.16
C GLY A 161 2.36 -2.61 -9.47
N ASP A 162 3.36 -2.47 -10.35
CA ASP A 162 3.23 -1.83 -11.66
C ASP A 162 2.37 -2.65 -12.62
N GLU A 163 2.54 -3.98 -12.59
CA GLU A 163 1.68 -4.92 -13.31
C GLU A 163 0.22 -4.79 -12.82
N ALA A 164 -0.01 -4.71 -11.52
CA ALA A 164 -1.35 -4.53 -10.96
C ALA A 164 -1.97 -3.17 -11.35
N ILE A 165 -1.18 -2.09 -11.40
CA ILE A 165 -1.63 -0.78 -11.90
C ILE A 165 -2.05 -0.88 -13.38
N THR A 166 -1.27 -1.59 -14.19
CA THR A 166 -1.58 -1.81 -15.61
C THR A 166 -2.86 -2.62 -15.78
N ALA A 167 -3.02 -3.68 -14.96
CA ALA A 167 -4.17 -4.57 -15.01
C ALA A 167 -5.50 -3.91 -14.57
N ILE A 168 -5.46 -2.82 -13.79
CA ILE A 168 -6.67 -2.05 -13.44
C ILE A 168 -7.03 -0.93 -14.43
N SER A 169 -6.31 -0.81 -15.55
CA SER A 169 -6.45 0.30 -16.51
C SER A 169 -7.86 0.49 -17.09
N GLU A 170 -8.68 -0.57 -17.12
CA GLU A 170 -10.09 -0.46 -17.51
C GLU A 170 -10.96 0.34 -16.52
N TRP A 171 -10.55 0.40 -15.25
CA TRP A 171 -11.28 1.11 -14.18
C TRP A 171 -10.61 2.41 -13.74
N TRP A 172 -9.28 2.50 -13.87
CA TRP A 172 -8.52 3.65 -13.41
C TRP A 172 -7.22 3.83 -14.20
N THR A 173 -6.91 5.07 -14.54
CA THR A 173 -5.64 5.47 -15.16
C THR A 173 -5.05 6.68 -14.43
N ALA A 174 -3.72 6.77 -14.37
CA ALA A 174 -3.03 7.81 -13.59
C ALA A 174 -3.21 9.24 -14.14
N ASP A 175 -3.57 9.36 -15.41
CA ASP A 175 -3.70 10.63 -16.15
C ASP A 175 -5.11 11.24 -16.08
N ARG A 176 -6.08 10.55 -15.47
CA ARG A 176 -7.47 11.01 -15.36
C ARG A 176 -7.94 11.05 -13.91
N CYS A 177 -8.83 12.00 -13.61
CA CYS A 177 -9.48 12.09 -12.31
C CYS A 177 -10.66 11.11 -12.20
N TYR A 178 -10.74 10.39 -11.07
CA TYR A 178 -11.84 9.48 -10.71
C TYR A 178 -12.39 9.77 -9.30
N CYS A 179 -12.20 10.99 -8.80
CA CYS A 179 -12.57 11.35 -7.42
C CYS A 179 -14.05 11.71 -7.26
N GLU A 180 -14.68 12.22 -8.31
CA GLU A 180 -16.09 12.63 -8.27
C GLU A 180 -17.00 11.43 -7.97
N GLY A 181 -17.79 11.52 -6.90
CA GLY A 181 -18.70 10.46 -6.47
C GLY A 181 -18.02 9.20 -5.90
N ALA A 182 -16.69 9.18 -5.76
CA ALA A 182 -15.97 7.99 -5.29
C ALA A 182 -16.05 7.78 -3.77
N TRP A 183 -16.32 8.84 -3.00
CA TRP A 183 -16.61 8.81 -1.57
C TRP A 183 -17.62 9.92 -1.23
N ASP A 184 -18.17 9.87 -0.03
CA ASP A 184 -19.08 10.90 0.47
C ASP A 184 -18.31 12.20 0.79
N THR A 185 -18.48 13.22 -0.04
CA THR A 185 -17.90 14.56 0.15
C THR A 185 -18.78 15.50 0.96
N ASP A 186 -20.06 15.17 1.11
CA ASP A 186 -21.07 16.07 1.67
C ASP A 186 -21.40 15.72 3.14
N GLY A 187 -21.14 14.47 3.55
CA GLY A 187 -21.29 13.99 4.91
C GLY A 187 -20.25 14.55 5.89
N GLU A 188 -20.45 14.29 7.18
CA GLU A 188 -19.46 14.62 8.22
C GLU A 188 -18.25 13.68 8.12
N THR A 189 -17.04 14.25 8.25
CA THR A 189 -15.81 13.46 8.26
C THR A 189 -15.83 12.45 9.40
N PRO A 190 -15.50 11.17 9.15
CA PRO A 190 -15.52 10.15 10.19
C PRO A 190 -14.63 10.53 11.38
N SER A 191 -15.23 10.57 12.58
CA SER A 191 -14.56 10.99 13.83
C SER A 191 -14.24 9.84 14.80
N ARG A 192 -14.84 8.66 14.59
CA ARG A 192 -14.65 7.47 15.45
C ARG A 192 -13.75 6.45 14.78
N ASP A 193 -12.67 6.06 15.44
CA ASP A 193 -11.83 4.95 14.99
C ASP A 193 -12.53 3.60 15.28
N LEU A 194 -13.00 2.94 14.23
CA LEU A 194 -13.59 1.60 14.28
C LEU A 194 -12.59 0.50 13.88
N SER A 195 -11.30 0.85 13.74
CA SER A 195 -10.26 -0.10 13.37
C SER A 195 -10.16 -1.21 14.43
N ARG A 196 -10.08 -2.46 13.98
CA ARG A 196 -9.99 -3.63 14.87
C ARG A 196 -8.63 -3.81 15.59
N HIS A 197 -7.85 -2.75 15.74
CA HIS A 197 -6.56 -2.80 16.44
C HIS A 197 -6.81 -2.48 17.92
N GLY A 198 -7.38 -3.44 18.65
CA GLY A 198 -7.41 -3.38 20.11
C GLY A 198 -5.99 -3.50 20.70
N PRO A 199 -5.78 -3.19 21.99
CA PRO A 199 -4.48 -3.30 22.67
C PRO A 199 -4.06 -4.76 22.95
N GLN A 200 -4.35 -5.69 22.04
CA GLN A 200 -4.14 -7.12 22.23
C GLN A 200 -3.33 -7.66 21.06
N GLY A 201 -2.10 -8.07 21.38
CA GLY A 201 -1.35 -9.14 20.73
C GLY A 201 -1.38 -9.19 19.22
N LEU A 202 -0.21 -8.95 18.61
CA LEU A 202 0.10 -9.33 17.24
C LEU A 202 -0.58 -10.69 16.89
N PRO A 203 -1.50 -10.78 15.92
CA PRO A 203 -1.62 -12.03 15.20
C PRO A 203 -0.25 -12.29 14.58
N GLU A 204 0.30 -13.49 14.77
CA GLU A 204 1.61 -13.89 14.24
C GLU A 204 1.85 -13.26 12.87
N ILE A 205 2.88 -12.41 12.77
CA ILE A 205 3.23 -11.69 11.53
C ILE A 205 3.60 -12.68 10.40
N VAL A 206 3.72 -13.97 10.72
CA VAL A 206 3.76 -15.07 9.77
C VAL A 206 2.34 -15.32 9.24
N GLY A 207 2.04 -14.72 8.09
CA GLY A 207 0.80 -15.00 7.37
C GLY A 207 0.59 -16.50 7.22
N ARG A 208 -0.65 -16.98 7.43
CA ARG A 208 -1.02 -18.38 7.20
C ARG A 208 -0.44 -18.86 5.85
N PRO A 209 0.14 -20.08 5.80
CA PRO A 209 0.58 -20.66 4.55
C PRO A 209 -0.58 -20.67 3.56
N ALA A 210 -0.28 -20.47 2.28
CA ALA A 210 -1.30 -20.56 1.23
C ALA A 210 -2.02 -21.92 1.34
N PRO A 211 -3.35 -21.97 1.22
CA PRO A 211 -4.05 -23.25 1.22
C PRO A 211 -3.51 -24.11 0.08
N VAL A 212 -2.89 -25.23 0.42
CA VAL A 212 -2.43 -26.22 -0.55
C VAL A 212 -3.65 -26.83 -1.22
N ARG A 213 -3.88 -26.50 -2.50
CA ARG A 213 -4.89 -27.20 -3.30
C ARG A 213 -4.40 -28.63 -3.52
N LYS A 214 -5.13 -29.62 -3.00
CA LYS A 214 -4.97 -31.02 -3.44
C LYS A 214 -5.33 -31.06 -4.93
N SER A 215 -4.36 -31.47 -5.75
CA SER A 215 -4.56 -31.70 -7.18
C SER A 215 -5.70 -32.69 -7.40
N LYS A 216 -6.68 -32.29 -8.21
CA LYS A 216 -7.81 -33.12 -8.62
C LYS A 216 -7.30 -34.12 -9.67
N LYS A 217 -6.55 -35.13 -9.24
CA LYS A 217 -6.14 -36.24 -10.11
C LYS A 217 -5.96 -37.56 -9.35
N GLU A 218 -7.03 -37.98 -8.69
CA GLU A 218 -7.36 -39.40 -8.53
C GLU A 218 -8.80 -39.56 -8.99
N ALA A 219 -8.97 -39.56 -10.30
CA ALA A 219 -10.08 -40.22 -10.95
C ALA A 219 -9.43 -41.30 -11.82
N SER A 220 -9.50 -42.55 -11.38
CA SER A 220 -9.56 -43.79 -12.16
C SER A 220 -9.14 -44.97 -11.26
N GLU A 221 -10.12 -45.59 -10.59
CA GLU A 221 -10.25 -47.04 -10.41
C GLU A 221 -11.74 -47.37 -10.24
#